data_AF-A0A385MT35-F1
#
_entry.id   AF-A0A385MT35-F1
#
_cell.length_a   1.000
_cell.length_b   1.000
_cell.length_c   1.000
_cell.angle_alpha   90.00
_cell.angle_beta   90.00
_cell.angle_gamma   90.00
#
_symmetry.space_group_name_H-M   'P 1'
#
loop_
_entity.id
_entity.type
_entity.pdbx_description
1 polymer ?
#
loop_
_entity_poly.entity_id
_entity_poly.type
_entity_poly.pdbx_seq_one_letter_code
_entity_poly.pdbx_strand_id
1 'polypeptide(L)'
;MNNLLHMLAGLAAIFLFYFCGEMLVRVLALPFPGTLAGLLMLLAFQFLRRKTPVVLISGGAPLLKHMAMLFVPAVLGVGVYWQQISENLSGIGLAIIVSTTVSLGLSGWIAQRLLQSVAVDSEEDPGL
;
A
#
# COMPACT_ATOMS: atom_id res chain seq x y z
N MET A 1 5.04 9.08 -29.34
CA MET A 1 4.35 7.77 -29.36
C MET A 1 4.86 6.83 -28.26
N ASN A 2 6.16 6.79 -27.96
CA ASN A 2 6.74 5.89 -26.96
C ASN A 2 6.17 6.05 -25.54
N ASN A 3 5.86 7.27 -25.09
CA ASN A 3 5.35 7.50 -23.72
C ASN A 3 3.98 6.84 -23.47
N LEU A 4 3.13 6.75 -24.49
CA LEU A 4 1.81 6.15 -24.38
C LEU A 4 1.90 4.62 -24.28
N LEU A 5 2.81 4.02 -25.05
CA LEU A 5 3.13 2.58 -24.95
C LEU A 5 3.68 2.22 -23.57
N HIS A 6 4.58 3.03 -23.01
CA HIS A 6 5.08 2.82 -21.65
C HIS A 6 3.97 2.93 -20.58
N MET A 7 3.07 3.91 -20.72
CA MET A 7 1.93 4.05 -19.80
C MET A 7 1.01 2.83 -19.86
N LEU A 8 0.67 2.36 -21.07
CA LEU A 8 -0.20 1.21 -21.25
C LEU A 8 0.45 -0.09 -20.72
N ALA A 9 1.73 -0.28 -21.01
CA ALA A 9 2.49 -1.43 -20.50
C ALA A 9 2.57 -1.41 -18.96
N GLY A 10 2.74 -0.23 -18.35
CA GLY A 10 2.74 -0.07 -16.90
C GLY A 10 1.39 -0.40 -16.28
N LEU A 11 0.32 0.12 -16.87
CA LEU A 11 -1.05 -0.16 -16.42
C LEU A 11 -1.38 -1.65 -16.56
N ALA A 12 -1.04 -2.27 -17.70
CA ALA A 12 -1.22 -3.70 -17.93
C ALA A 12 -0.44 -4.54 -16.90
N ALA A 13 0.80 -4.15 -16.56
CA ALA A 13 1.56 -4.82 -15.51
C ALA A 13 0.85 -4.69 -14.14
N ILE A 14 0.38 -3.50 -13.76
CA ILE A 14 -0.35 -3.30 -12.50
C ILE A 14 -1.61 -4.17 -12.46
N PHE A 15 -2.40 -4.20 -13.52
CA PHE A 15 -3.59 -5.06 -13.60
C PHE A 15 -3.25 -6.55 -13.59
N LEU A 16 -2.16 -6.97 -14.23
CA LEU A 16 -1.71 -8.36 -14.21
C LEU A 16 -1.39 -8.81 -12.77
N PHE A 17 -0.63 -8.00 -12.04
CA PHE A 17 -0.34 -8.27 -10.62
C PHE A 17 -1.60 -8.25 -9.75
N TYR A 18 -2.54 -7.34 -10.03
CA TYR A 18 -3.84 -7.33 -9.38
C TYR A 18 -4.61 -8.65 -9.60
N PHE A 19 -4.73 -9.12 -10.85
CA PHE A 19 -5.41 -10.38 -11.16
C PHE A 19 -4.70 -11.59 -10.53
N CYS A 20 -3.36 -11.62 -10.55
CA CYS A 20 -2.60 -12.65 -9.87
C CYS A 20 -2.84 -12.65 -8.36
N GLY A 21 -2.83 -11.47 -7.72
CA GLY A 21 -3.13 -11.32 -6.30
C GLY A 21 -4.56 -11.74 -5.95
N GLU A 22 -5.53 -11.38 -6.77
CA GLU A 22 -6.94 -11.79 -6.63
C GLU A 22 -7.10 -13.31 -6.75
N MET A 23 -6.45 -13.93 -7.74
CA MET A 23 -6.43 -15.40 -7.86
C MET A 23 -5.80 -16.06 -6.64
N LEU A 24 -4.68 -15.52 -6.15
CA LEU A 24 -3.99 -16.04 -4.98
C LEU A 24 -4.88 -15.96 -3.72
N VAL A 25 -5.51 -14.81 -3.47
CA VAL A 25 -6.44 -14.61 -2.34
C VAL A 25 -7.62 -15.57 -2.42
N ARG A 26 -8.18 -15.78 -3.62
CA ARG A 26 -9.30 -16.72 -3.81
C ARG A 26 -8.88 -18.16 -3.55
N VAL A 27 -7.70 -18.59 -4.03
CA VAL A 27 -7.22 -19.96 -3.84
C VAL A 27 -6.82 -20.22 -2.37
N LEU A 28 -6.19 -19.25 -1.71
CA LEU A 28 -5.77 -19.36 -0.30
C LEU A 28 -6.85 -18.95 0.70
N ALA A 29 -8.03 -18.51 0.23
CA ALA A 29 -9.12 -18.00 1.06
C ALA A 29 -8.68 -16.93 2.08
N LEU A 30 -7.84 -15.99 1.65
CA LEU A 30 -7.26 -14.96 2.52
C LEU A 30 -8.30 -13.89 2.91
N PRO A 31 -8.34 -13.41 4.17
CA PRO A 31 -9.36 -12.49 4.67
C PRO A 31 -9.10 -11.02 4.31
N PHE A 32 -8.56 -10.75 3.13
CA PHE A 32 -8.25 -9.38 2.67
C PHE A 32 -8.46 -9.25 1.15
N PRO A 33 -8.72 -8.03 0.64
CA PRO A 33 -8.97 -7.81 -0.78
C PRO A 33 -7.75 -8.17 -1.64
N GLY A 34 -7.99 -8.76 -2.82
CA GLY A 34 -6.92 -9.13 -3.76
C GLY A 34 -6.10 -7.95 -4.29
N THR A 35 -6.64 -6.73 -4.22
CA THR A 35 -5.90 -5.49 -4.50
C THR A 35 -4.64 -5.35 -3.63
N LEU A 36 -4.75 -5.66 -2.34
CA LEU A 36 -3.62 -5.60 -1.40
C LEU A 36 -2.61 -6.71 -1.70
N ALA A 37 -3.10 -7.91 -2.00
CA ALA A 37 -2.23 -9.03 -2.37
C ALA A 37 -1.43 -8.74 -3.65
N GLY A 38 -2.07 -8.18 -4.68
CA GLY A 38 -1.41 -7.78 -5.92
C GLY A 38 -0.35 -6.70 -5.69
N LEU A 39 -0.63 -5.72 -4.81
CA LEU A 39 0.32 -4.69 -4.42
C LEU A 39 1.53 -5.28 -3.67
N LEU A 40 1.30 -6.18 -2.71
CA LEU A 40 2.38 -6.88 -2.00
C LEU A 40 3.21 -7.77 -2.91
N MET A 41 2.57 -8.46 -3.86
CA MET A 41 3.24 -9.29 -4.85
C MET A 41 4.12 -8.44 -5.78
N LEU A 42 3.60 -7.30 -6.24
CA LEU A 42 4.36 -6.32 -7.04
C LEU A 42 5.54 -5.77 -6.22
N LEU A 43 5.32 -5.43 -4.95
CA LEU A 43 6.39 -4.97 -4.05
C LEU A 43 7.48 -6.04 -3.87
N ALA A 44 7.11 -7.30 -3.63
CA ALA A 44 8.04 -8.41 -3.48
C ALA A 44 8.85 -8.66 -4.76
N PHE A 45 8.19 -8.63 -5.91
CA PHE A 45 8.84 -8.75 -7.22
C PHE A 45 9.85 -7.61 -7.45
N GLN A 46 9.48 -6.40 -7.07
CA GLN A 46 10.34 -5.22 -7.17
C GLN A 46 11.53 -5.27 -6.20
N PHE A 47 11.32 -5.77 -4.99
CA PHE A 47 12.38 -5.98 -4.00
C PHE A 47 13.43 -6.97 -4.52
N LEU A 48 12.99 -8.08 -5.14
CA LEU A 48 13.89 -9.07 -5.77
C LEU A 48 14.68 -8.48 -6.96
N ARG A 49 14.05 -7.62 -7.78
CA ARG A 49 14.71 -7.02 -8.95
C ARG A 49 15.62 -5.84 -8.63
N ARG A 50 15.54 -5.26 -7.42
CA ARG A 50 16.29 -4.08 -6.96
C ARG A 50 16.23 -2.85 -7.89
N LYS A 51 15.31 -2.82 -8.86
CA LYS A 51 15.14 -1.74 -9.84
C LYS A 51 13.66 -1.53 -10.11
N THR A 52 13.22 -0.27 -10.01
CA THR A 52 11.85 0.13 -10.38
C THR A 52 11.80 0.52 -11.85
N PRO A 53 11.10 -0.25 -12.72
CA PRO A 53 11.01 0.10 -14.12
C PRO A 53 10.19 1.38 -14.26
N VAL A 54 10.72 2.35 -15.02
CA VAL A 54 10.06 3.63 -15.34
C VAL A 54 8.64 3.42 -15.89
N VAL A 55 8.43 2.30 -16.58
CA VAL A 55 7.16 1.84 -17.12
C VAL A 55 6.05 1.73 -16.04
N LEU A 56 6.36 1.16 -14.86
CA LEU A 56 5.40 1.03 -13.76
C LEU A 56 4.99 2.40 -13.21
N ILE A 57 5.96 3.30 -13.08
CA ILE A 57 5.73 4.67 -12.60
C ILE A 57 4.83 5.42 -13.58
N SER A 58 5.10 5.32 -14.89
CA SER A 58 4.26 5.93 -15.92
C SER A 58 2.85 5.35 -15.96
N GLY A 59 2.67 4.05 -15.72
CA GLY A 59 1.35 3.42 -15.67
C GLY A 59 0.52 3.78 -14.42
N GLY A 60 1.16 3.97 -13.27
CA GLY A 60 0.50 4.33 -12.01
C GLY A 60 0.18 5.81 -11.85
N ALA A 61 0.93 6.71 -12.49
CA ALA A 61 0.78 8.15 -12.32
C ALA A 61 -0.64 8.70 -12.59
N PRO A 62 -1.38 8.25 -13.62
CA PRO A 62 -2.76 8.69 -13.85
C PRO A 62 -3.72 8.25 -12.73
N LEU A 63 -3.57 7.01 -12.25
CA LEU A 63 -4.39 6.48 -11.15
C LEU A 63 -4.14 7.30 -9.88
N LEU A 64 -2.87 7.59 -9.60
CA LEU A 64 -2.48 8.39 -8.43
C LEU A 64 -3.02 9.82 -8.50
N LYS A 65 -2.96 10.44 -9.68
CA LYS A 65 -3.50 11.79 -9.94
C LYS A 65 -5.00 11.88 -9.70
N HIS A 66 -5.74 10.80 -9.97
CA HIS A 66 -7.20 10.76 -9.81
C HIS A 66 -7.66 9.90 -8.62
N MET A 67 -6.77 9.59 -7.68
CA MET A 67 -7.08 8.79 -6.48
C MET A 67 -8.28 9.32 -5.70
N ALA A 68 -8.41 10.64 -5.56
CA ALA A 68 -9.54 11.26 -4.88
C ALA A 68 -10.89 10.81 -5.48
N MET A 69 -10.96 10.73 -6.82
CA MET A 69 -12.16 10.31 -7.54
C MET A 69 -12.46 8.81 -7.33
N LEU A 70 -11.42 7.99 -7.14
CA LEU A 70 -11.55 6.56 -6.81
C LEU A 70 -12.01 6.33 -5.36
N PHE A 71 -11.75 7.27 -4.45
CA PHE A 71 -12.24 7.19 -3.06
C PHE A 71 -13.69 7.62 -2.90
N VAL A 72 -14.23 8.47 -3.79
CA VAL A 72 -15.62 8.95 -3.70
C VAL A 72 -16.63 7.78 -3.61
N PRO A 73 -16.61 6.77 -4.51
CA PRO A 73 -17.53 5.64 -4.42
C PRO A 73 -17.38 4.84 -3.12
N ALA A 74 -16.15 4.64 -2.64
CA ALA A 74 -15.89 3.90 -1.41
C ALA A 74 -16.46 4.63 -0.19
N VAL A 75 -16.25 5.95 -0.11
CA VAL A 75 -16.77 6.79 0.99
C VAL A 75 -18.29 6.87 0.96
N LEU A 76 -18.89 7.07 -0.22
CA LEU A 76 -20.34 7.11 -0.37
C LEU A 76 -20.99 5.77 0.02
N GLY A 77 -20.33 4.64 -0.25
CA GLY A 77 -20.80 3.32 0.18
C GLY A 77 -20.89 3.18 1.71
N VAL A 78 -19.92 3.73 2.44
CA VAL A 78 -19.96 3.77 3.92
C VAL A 78 -21.09 4.69 4.43
N GLY A 79 -21.40 5.76 3.68
CA GLY A 79 -22.51 6.67 3.98
C GLY A 79 -23.89 5.99 4.10
N VAL A 80 -24.08 4.81 3.51
CA VAL A 80 -25.31 4.01 3.68
C VAL A 80 -25.55 3.63 5.15
N TYR A 81 -24.49 3.49 5.95
CA TYR A 81 -24.55 3.15 7.37
C TYR A 81 -24.47 4.38 8.29
N TRP A 82 -24.78 5.57 7.76
CA TRP A 82 -24.63 6.83 8.50
C TRP A 82 -25.37 6.83 9.84
N GLN A 83 -26.57 6.23 9.89
CA GLN A 83 -27.37 6.16 11.11
C GLN A 83 -26.67 5.36 12.21
N GLN A 84 -26.16 4.16 11.88
CA GLN A 84 -25.44 3.28 12.82
C GLN A 84 -24.12 3.90 13.28
N ILE A 85 -23.43 4.62 12.39
CA ILE A 85 -22.21 5.38 12.72
C ILE A 85 -22.56 6.48 13.72
N SER A 86 -23.63 7.23 13.49
CA SER A 86 -24.03 8.35 14.36
C SER A 86 -24.36 7.92 15.79
N GLU A 87 -24.98 6.76 15.95
CA GLU A 87 -25.32 6.19 17.26
C GLU A 87 -24.07 5.72 18.03
N ASN A 88 -23.01 5.31 17.32
CA ASN A 88 -21.78 4.76 17.91
C ASN A 88 -20.56 5.67 17.71
N LEU A 89 -20.77 6.95 17.41
CA LEU A 89 -19.71 7.92 17.10
C LEU A 89 -18.61 7.97 18.15
N SER A 90 -18.97 7.91 19.44
CA SER A 90 -18.03 7.92 20.55
C SER A 90 -17.16 6.66 20.58
N GLY A 91 -17.76 5.48 20.41
CA GLY A 91 -17.05 4.20 20.36
C GLY A 91 -16.13 4.09 19.15
N ILE A 92 -16.62 4.45 17.96
CA ILE A 92 -15.84 4.45 16.73
C ILE A 92 -14.69 5.45 16.81
N GLY A 93 -14.95 6.67 17.29
CA GLY A 93 -13.93 7.70 17.44
C GLY A 93 -12.81 7.27 18.39
N LEU A 94 -13.16 6.72 19.56
CA LEU A 94 -12.18 6.18 20.50
C LEU A 94 -11.40 5.01 19.90
N ALA A 95 -12.08 4.06 19.25
CA ALA A 95 -11.43 2.92 18.61
C ALA A 95 -10.40 3.39 17.56
N ILE A 96 -10.77 4.33 16.69
CA ILE A 96 -9.88 4.89 15.65
C ILE A 96 -8.68 5.59 16.27
N ILE A 97 -8.89 6.48 17.26
CA ILE A 97 -7.80 7.24 17.87
C ILE A 97 -6.83 6.28 18.56
N VAL A 98 -7.33 5.39 19.41
CA VAL A 98 -6.49 4.44 20.14
C VAL A 98 -5.77 3.50 19.17
N SER A 99 -6.46 2.91 18.20
CA SER A 99 -5.83 1.98 17.25
C SER A 99 -4.78 2.68 16.39
N THR A 100 -5.05 3.91 15.95
CA THR A 100 -4.14 4.66 15.08
C THR A 100 -2.90 5.09 15.85
N THR A 101 -3.06 5.65 17.05
CA THR A 101 -1.93 6.06 17.89
C THR A 101 -1.06 4.86 18.26
N VAL A 102 -1.66 3.73 18.64
CA VAL A 102 -0.91 2.50 18.96
C VAL A 102 -0.21 1.95 17.72
N SER A 103 -0.90 1.86 16.58
CA SER A 103 -0.33 1.34 15.32
C SER A 103 0.84 2.20 14.82
N LEU A 104 0.69 3.53 14.82
CA LEU A 104 1.75 4.46 14.41
C LEU A 104 2.91 4.46 15.40
N GLY A 105 2.64 4.47 16.71
CA GLY A 105 3.65 4.41 17.75
C GLY A 105 4.48 3.13 17.66
N LEU A 106 3.83 1.97 17.52
CA LEU A 106 4.51 0.69 17.37
C LEU A 106 5.31 0.61 16.07
N SER A 107 4.73 1.04 14.95
CA SER A 107 5.43 1.05 13.65
C SER A 107 6.66 1.97 13.69
N GLY A 108 6.54 3.15 14.29
CA GLY A 108 7.64 4.09 14.47
C GLY A 108 8.73 3.54 15.38
N TRP A 109 8.36 2.89 16.48
CA TRP A 109 9.31 2.26 17.40
C TRP A 109 10.09 1.10 16.76
N ILE A 110 9.40 0.25 15.99
CA ILE A 110 10.05 -0.83 15.23
C ILE A 110 11.00 -0.23 14.18
N ALA A 111 10.55 0.77 13.43
CA ALA A 111 11.38 1.44 12.43
C ALA A 111 12.62 2.08 13.07
N GLN A 112 12.48 2.72 14.23
CA GLN A 112 13.59 3.32 14.96
C GLN A 112 14.62 2.27 15.39
N ARG A 113 14.19 1.12 15.89
CA ARG A 113 15.12 0.03 16.26
C ARG A 113 15.85 -0.55 15.05
N LEU A 114 15.16 -0.77 13.94
CA LEU A 114 15.78 -1.29 12.72
C LEU A 114 16.76 -0.29 12.10
N LEU A 115 16.44 1.00 12.13
CA LEU A 115 17.34 2.05 11.63
C LEU A 115 18.53 2.28 12.55
N GLN A 116 18.38 2.14 13.87
CA GLN A 116 19.50 2.16 14.81
C GLN A 116 20.47 0.99 14.60
N SER A 117 19.98 -0.21 14.28
CA SER A 117 20.88 -1.33 13.94
C SER A 117 21.64 -1.14 12.62
N VAL A 118 21.12 -0.35 11.68
CA VAL A 118 21.82 -0.03 10.42
C VAL A 118 22.84 1.09 10.60
N ALA A 119 22.60 2.04 11.52
CA ALA A 119 23.53 3.13 11.80
C ALA A 119 24.79 2.69 12.58
N VAL A 120 24.75 1.54 13.26
CA VAL A 120 25.91 0.98 14.01
C VAL A 120 26.92 0.27 13.10
N ASP A 121 26.53 -0.15 11.89
CA ASP A 121 27.41 -0.85 10.93
C ASP A 121 28.24 0.11 10.04
N SER A 122 28.15 1.42 10.23
CA SER A 122 28.88 2.43 9.43
C SER A 122 30.01 3.14 10.18
N GLU A 123 30.31 2.75 11.42
CA GLU A 123 31.35 3.38 12.26
C GLU A 123 32.44 2.39 12.75
N GLU A 124 32.72 1.33 11.98
CA GLU A 124 33.90 0.49 12.25
C GLU A 124 34.75 0.28 10.98
N ASP A 125 35.40 1.36 10.56
CA ASP A 125 36.77 1.29 10.01
C ASP A 125 37.59 2.48 10.52
N PRO A 126 38.22 2.37 11.71
CA PRO A 126 39.28 3.28 12.12
C PRO A 126 40.60 2.81 11.50
N GLY A 127 40.90 3.30 10.31
CA GLY A 127 42.27 3.50 9.83
C GLY A 127 42.93 2.37 9.04
N LEU A 128 43.09 2.61 7.74
CA LEU A 128 44.40 2.67 7.05
C LEU A 128 44.41 3.83 6.05
#